data_AF-A0A9N9V5N5-F1
#
_entry.id   AF-A0A9N9V5N5-F1
#
_cell.length_a   1.000
_cell.length_b   1.000
_cell.length_c   1.000
_cell.angle_alpha   90.00
_cell.angle_beta   90.00
_cell.angle_gamma   90.00
#
_symmetry.space_group_name_H-M   'P 1'
#
loop_
_entity.id
_entity.type
_entity.pdbx_description
1 polymer ?
#
loop_
_entity_poly.entity_id
_entity_poly.type
_entity_poly.pdbx_seq_one_letter_code
_entity_poly.pdbx_strand_id
1 'polypeptide(L)'
;MAREATTLRKLLSQRKPDIPCLTTATKNTTKCSWPDLHKKNITIWKEFNLDTLNASYSHVLDLPVSDPLSGVPSINQTFEGLTVNSDLDVNNLIGWNAMMMKATFDFARSRIGLKQGSPSSHAYSTPNKSTLAKIPGYSPRLQVDHVISLSCNLPQNLVVGLGRTSKKWRGVDLTCALDQGRKPTREQTWPLRQLLAICDIANTRYGYIQTDKEFVVCRFNKNAAEEWKVAIASIPVGNFGEGVLTADLALWWLCMLAASSKRNSEIVAEEEMVEIDQWAWDEFQGSMVHKYSNYSAPELFQMPPFEAQGNPANPVFGVNPADLAFGANPPRPEHQGMANPIDHDVVQYLTNPDNDQT
;
A
#
# COMPACT_ATOMS: atom_id res chain seq x y z
N MET A 1 -11.76 33.84 -21.89
CA MET A 1 -11.50 32.43 -21.56
C MET A 1 -10.95 32.38 -20.15
N ALA A 2 -11.70 31.83 -19.19
CA ALA A 2 -11.19 31.64 -17.84
C ALA A 2 -10.04 30.62 -17.90
N ARG A 3 -8.90 30.91 -17.25
CA ARG A 3 -7.85 29.90 -17.07
C ARG A 3 -8.43 28.80 -16.20
N GLU A 4 -8.51 27.58 -16.73
CA GLU A 4 -8.83 26.41 -15.91
C GLU A 4 -7.84 26.32 -14.75
N ALA A 5 -8.36 26.23 -13.53
CA ALA A 5 -7.53 26.07 -12.35
C ALA A 5 -6.77 24.73 -12.44
N THR A 6 -5.48 24.74 -12.09
CA THR A 6 -4.69 23.50 -11.99
C THR A 6 -5.14 22.74 -10.75
N THR A 7 -5.52 21.47 -10.90
CA THR A 7 -5.89 20.58 -9.80
C THR A 7 -4.73 19.66 -9.42
N LEU A 8 -4.81 19.04 -8.23
CA LEU A 8 -3.85 18.01 -7.81
C LEU A 8 -3.86 16.82 -8.78
N ARG A 9 -5.05 16.43 -9.27
CA ARG A 9 -5.23 15.40 -10.29
C ARG A 9 -4.44 15.70 -11.55
N LYS A 10 -4.54 16.94 -12.06
CA LYS A 10 -3.83 17.38 -13.26
C LYS A 10 -2.31 17.29 -13.10
N LEU A 11 -1.78 17.62 -11.92
CA LEU A 11 -0.36 17.49 -11.60
C LEU A 11 0.10 16.02 -11.57
N LEU A 12 -0.72 15.12 -11.00
CA LEU A 12 -0.43 13.68 -10.90
C LEU A 12 -0.74 12.91 -12.19
N SER A 13 -1.35 13.55 -13.19
CA SER A 13 -1.75 12.92 -14.46
C SER A 13 -0.88 13.35 -15.64
N GLN A 14 0.30 13.90 -15.36
CA GLN A 14 1.24 14.39 -16.36
C GLN A 14 1.74 13.28 -17.29
N ARG A 15 1.93 13.63 -18.57
CA ARG A 15 2.43 12.71 -19.58
C ARG A 15 3.93 12.47 -19.42
N LYS A 16 4.32 11.26 -19.03
CA LYS A 16 5.71 10.82 -19.06
C LYS A 16 6.11 10.46 -20.50
N PRO A 17 7.32 10.83 -20.97
CA PRO A 17 7.80 10.41 -22.28
C PRO A 17 8.06 8.91 -22.29
N ASP A 18 8.04 8.31 -23.49
CA ASP A 18 8.49 6.94 -23.63
C ASP A 18 10.01 6.88 -23.49
N ILE A 19 10.49 6.07 -22.55
CA ILE A 19 11.93 5.93 -22.28
C ILE A 19 12.41 4.63 -22.93
N PRO A 20 13.35 4.69 -23.90
CA PRO A 20 13.91 3.49 -24.51
C PRO A 20 14.71 2.68 -23.48
N CYS A 21 14.48 1.36 -23.45
CA CYS A 21 15.30 0.42 -22.69
C CYS A 21 16.22 -0.35 -23.65
N LEU A 22 17.52 -0.09 -23.54
CA LEU A 22 18.58 -0.68 -24.34
C LEU A 22 19.26 -1.85 -23.62
N THR A 23 18.83 -2.16 -22.40
CA THR A 23 19.34 -3.30 -21.62
C THR A 23 19.06 -4.62 -22.33
N THR A 24 20.06 -5.50 -22.37
CA THR A 24 19.86 -6.90 -22.72
C THR A 24 19.23 -7.65 -21.56
N ALA A 25 18.33 -8.61 -21.81
CA ALA A 25 17.71 -9.39 -20.76
C ALA A 25 18.77 -10.07 -19.86
N THR A 26 18.79 -9.71 -18.58
CA THR A 26 19.58 -10.42 -17.56
C THR A 26 18.67 -11.10 -16.57
N LYS A 27 19.20 -12.04 -15.79
CA LYS A 27 18.45 -12.69 -14.71
C LYS A 27 18.10 -11.70 -13.60
N ASN A 28 17.00 -11.97 -12.91
CA ASN A 28 16.64 -11.26 -11.69
C ASN A 28 17.62 -11.60 -10.55
N THR A 29 17.80 -10.66 -9.63
CA THR A 29 18.50 -10.94 -8.37
C THR A 29 17.72 -12.00 -7.59
N THR A 30 18.42 -12.99 -7.05
CA THR A 30 17.81 -14.08 -6.28
C THR A 30 18.54 -14.24 -4.94
N LYS A 31 17.81 -14.41 -3.86
CA LYS A 31 18.38 -14.77 -2.55
C LYS A 31 17.51 -15.81 -1.87
N CYS A 32 18.08 -16.94 -1.48
CA CYS A 32 17.35 -18.01 -0.80
C CYS A 32 16.79 -17.59 0.56
N SER A 33 17.39 -16.57 1.21
CA SER A 33 16.94 -16.07 2.51
C SER A 33 15.73 -15.14 2.44
N TRP A 34 15.23 -14.77 1.25
CA TRP A 34 14.01 -13.97 1.17
C TRP A 34 12.80 -14.83 1.51
N PRO A 35 11.76 -14.24 2.16
CA PRO A 35 10.55 -14.98 2.50
C PRO A 35 10.00 -15.73 1.30
N ASP A 36 9.49 -16.94 1.54
CA ASP A 36 8.83 -17.68 0.48
C ASP A 36 7.45 -17.09 0.22
N LEU A 37 7.16 -16.88 -1.06
CA LEU A 37 5.87 -16.38 -1.52
C LEU A 37 5.26 -17.47 -2.39
N HIS A 38 4.35 -18.22 -1.80
CA HIS A 38 3.67 -19.30 -2.51
C HIS A 38 2.89 -18.74 -3.69
N LYS A 39 3.02 -19.39 -4.84
CA LYS A 39 2.38 -18.98 -6.10
C LYS A 39 0.86 -18.84 -6.01
N LYS A 40 0.22 -19.59 -5.11
CA LYS A 40 -1.22 -19.52 -4.80
C LYS A 40 -1.63 -18.24 -4.05
N ASN A 41 -0.67 -17.56 -3.42
CA ASN A 41 -0.92 -16.38 -2.59
C ASN A 41 -0.58 -15.07 -3.35
N ILE A 42 -0.52 -15.11 -4.68
CA ILE A 42 -0.33 -13.95 -5.54
C ILE A 42 -1.64 -13.69 -6.27
N THR A 43 -2.27 -12.55 -6.01
CA THR A 43 -3.57 -12.17 -6.58
C THR A 43 -3.49 -10.83 -7.30
N ILE A 44 -4.46 -10.58 -8.18
CA ILE A 44 -4.65 -9.26 -8.78
C ILE A 44 -5.46 -8.41 -7.80
N TRP A 45 -5.00 -7.18 -7.56
CA TRP A 45 -5.66 -6.20 -6.71
C TRP A 45 -6.70 -5.42 -7.53
N LYS A 46 -7.86 -6.02 -7.73
CA LYS A 46 -8.89 -5.51 -8.65
C LYS A 46 -9.48 -4.17 -8.20
N GLU A 47 -9.55 -3.97 -6.89
CA GLU A 47 -10.08 -2.78 -6.25
C GLU A 47 -9.14 -1.57 -6.44
N PHE A 48 -7.86 -1.80 -6.78
CA PHE A 48 -6.89 -0.74 -7.03
C PHE A 48 -7.03 -0.19 -8.46
N ASN A 49 -8.11 0.55 -8.69
CA ASN A 49 -8.47 1.15 -9.98
C ASN A 49 -8.90 2.62 -9.82
N LEU A 50 -9.11 3.31 -10.95
CA LEU A 50 -9.46 4.74 -10.95
C LEU A 50 -10.83 5.02 -10.30
N ASP A 51 -11.80 4.12 -10.45
CA ASP A 51 -13.16 4.33 -9.92
C ASP A 51 -13.14 4.33 -8.39
N THR A 52 -12.45 3.35 -7.79
CA THR A 52 -12.24 3.30 -6.33
C THR A 52 -11.46 4.51 -5.83
N LEU A 53 -10.42 4.94 -6.56
CA LEU A 53 -9.66 6.15 -6.24
C LEU A 53 -10.56 7.40 -6.25
N ASN A 54 -11.41 7.53 -7.26
CA ASN A 54 -12.33 8.67 -7.39
C ASN A 54 -13.39 8.67 -6.29
N ALA A 55 -13.96 7.51 -5.98
CA ALA A 55 -14.92 7.37 -4.89
C ALA A 55 -14.29 7.80 -3.56
N SER A 56 -13.03 7.45 -3.33
CA SER A 56 -12.36 7.69 -2.04
C SER A 56 -11.70 9.06 -1.90
N TYR A 57 -11.13 9.64 -2.97
CA TYR A 57 -10.24 10.81 -2.90
C TYR A 57 -10.49 11.91 -3.95
N SER A 58 -11.54 11.85 -4.77
CA SER A 58 -11.87 12.92 -5.74
C SER A 58 -11.92 14.31 -5.08
N HIS A 59 -12.57 14.42 -3.93
CA HIS A 59 -12.66 15.65 -3.13
C HIS A 59 -11.29 16.28 -2.75
N VAL A 60 -10.20 15.52 -2.76
CA VAL A 60 -8.82 16.04 -2.57
C VAL A 60 -8.12 16.28 -3.90
N LEU A 61 -8.28 15.34 -4.84
CA LEU A 61 -7.65 15.37 -6.15
C LEU A 61 -8.12 16.57 -6.99
N ASP A 62 -9.38 16.96 -6.82
CA ASP A 62 -10.03 18.01 -7.62
C ASP A 62 -9.95 19.39 -6.96
N LEU A 63 -9.22 19.50 -5.83
CA LEU A 63 -8.95 20.80 -5.21
C LEU A 63 -8.06 21.65 -6.11
N PRO A 64 -8.37 22.96 -6.25
CA PRO A 64 -7.51 23.88 -6.98
C PRO A 64 -6.20 24.09 -6.22
N VAL A 65 -5.12 24.16 -6.99
CA VAL A 65 -3.78 24.45 -6.51
C VAL A 65 -3.44 25.88 -6.95
N SER A 66 -3.42 26.81 -6.00
CA SER A 66 -3.35 28.25 -6.26
C SER A 66 -2.04 28.71 -6.94
N ASP A 67 -0.98 27.91 -6.85
CA ASP A 67 0.26 28.00 -7.63
C ASP A 67 0.79 26.57 -7.84
N PRO A 68 1.38 26.20 -8.99
CA PRO A 68 1.96 24.87 -9.16
C PRO A 68 2.88 24.57 -7.97
N LEU A 69 2.58 23.51 -7.23
CA LEU A 69 3.25 23.21 -5.97
C LEU A 69 4.77 23.31 -6.17
N SER A 70 5.41 24.23 -5.45
CA SER A 70 6.85 24.45 -5.55
C SER A 70 7.58 23.12 -5.36
N GLY A 71 8.31 22.68 -6.39
CA GLY A 71 9.06 21.42 -6.39
C GLY A 71 8.44 20.28 -7.18
N VAL A 72 7.26 20.46 -7.81
CA VAL A 72 6.81 19.51 -8.84
C VAL A 72 7.80 19.55 -10.01
N PRO A 73 8.38 18.40 -10.40
CA PRO A 73 9.39 18.37 -11.46
C PRO A 73 8.77 18.69 -12.82
N SER A 74 9.56 19.30 -13.70
CA SER A 74 9.20 19.53 -15.10
C SER A 74 9.68 18.36 -15.96
N ILE A 75 8.78 17.83 -16.80
CA ILE A 75 9.04 16.67 -17.68
C ILE A 75 10.32 16.87 -18.50
N ASN A 76 10.44 18.03 -19.16
CA ASN A 76 11.54 18.31 -20.08
C ASN A 76 12.90 18.30 -19.36
N GLN A 77 12.95 18.78 -18.11
CA GLN A 77 14.20 18.82 -17.35
C GLN A 77 14.64 17.45 -16.85
N THR A 78 13.71 16.52 -16.62
CA THR A 78 14.02 15.24 -15.97
C THR A 78 14.25 14.10 -16.96
N PHE A 79 13.57 14.11 -18.11
CA PHE A 79 13.55 12.96 -19.01
C PHE A 79 14.13 13.20 -20.39
N GLU A 80 14.58 14.42 -20.71
CA GLU A 80 15.19 14.71 -22.00
C GLU A 80 16.45 13.87 -22.22
N GLY A 81 16.48 13.12 -23.34
CA GLY A 81 17.59 12.25 -23.72
C GLY A 81 17.77 11.00 -22.83
N LEU A 82 16.85 10.73 -21.91
CA LEU A 82 16.99 9.60 -20.99
C LEU A 82 16.86 8.26 -21.71
N THR A 83 17.77 7.33 -21.41
CA THR A 83 17.70 5.94 -21.84
C THR A 83 17.99 5.01 -20.65
N VAL A 84 17.38 3.83 -20.65
CA VAL A 84 17.58 2.81 -19.61
C VAL A 84 18.54 1.74 -20.12
N ASN A 85 19.74 1.72 -19.57
CA ASN A 85 20.80 0.77 -19.91
C ASN A 85 21.00 -0.28 -18.80
N SER A 86 20.53 0.00 -17.58
CA SER A 86 20.59 -0.88 -16.41
C SER A 86 19.41 -0.69 -15.46
N ASP A 87 19.27 -1.57 -14.46
CA ASP A 87 18.25 -1.38 -13.40
C ASP A 87 18.45 -0.07 -12.63
N LEU A 88 19.69 0.43 -12.53
CA LEU A 88 19.99 1.68 -11.84
C LEU A 88 19.45 2.89 -12.60
N ASP A 89 19.33 2.83 -13.93
CA ASP A 89 18.83 3.96 -14.72
C ASP A 89 17.32 4.17 -14.51
N VAL A 90 16.60 3.13 -14.08
CA VAL A 90 15.19 3.23 -13.65
C VAL A 90 15.06 4.15 -12.43
N ASN A 91 16.14 4.37 -11.67
CA ASN A 91 16.13 5.28 -10.54
C ASN A 91 15.90 6.75 -10.95
N ASN A 92 16.04 7.12 -12.22
CA ASN A 92 15.59 8.43 -12.72
C ASN A 92 14.06 8.59 -12.60
N LEU A 93 13.30 7.54 -12.92
CA LEU A 93 11.84 7.52 -12.74
C LEU A 93 11.47 7.53 -11.25
N ILE A 94 12.25 6.83 -10.42
CA ILE A 94 12.03 6.84 -8.98
C ILE A 94 12.34 8.21 -8.35
N GLY A 95 13.39 8.89 -8.83
CA GLY A 95 13.69 10.27 -8.43
C GLY A 95 12.58 11.25 -8.81
N TRP A 96 12.01 11.11 -10.02
CA TRP A 96 10.79 11.83 -10.40
C TRP A 96 9.65 11.59 -9.42
N ASN A 97 9.37 10.31 -9.12
CA ASN A 97 8.31 9.91 -8.20
C ASN A 97 8.53 10.54 -6.81
N ALA A 98 9.77 10.54 -6.29
CA ALA A 98 10.10 11.15 -5.00
C ALA A 98 9.83 12.66 -4.97
N MET A 99 10.24 13.40 -6.01
CA MET A 99 9.97 14.83 -6.14
C MET A 99 8.47 15.13 -6.25
N MET A 100 7.76 14.35 -7.08
CA MET A 100 6.32 14.47 -7.27
C MET A 100 5.57 14.23 -5.95
N MET A 101 5.90 13.13 -5.24
CA MET A 101 5.27 12.80 -3.96
C MET A 101 5.56 13.85 -2.91
N LYS A 102 6.80 14.34 -2.80
CA LYS A 102 7.14 15.38 -1.82
C LYS A 102 6.20 16.59 -1.90
N ALA A 103 5.90 17.07 -3.11
CA ALA A 103 5.00 18.21 -3.28
C ALA A 103 3.53 17.82 -3.08
N THR A 104 3.07 16.79 -3.80
CA THR A 104 1.64 16.45 -3.94
C THR A 104 1.06 15.74 -2.71
N PHE A 105 1.84 14.89 -2.06
CA PHE A 105 1.43 14.17 -0.86
C PHE A 105 1.33 15.10 0.35
N ASP A 106 2.32 15.98 0.55
CA ASP A 106 2.30 16.95 1.65
C ASP A 106 1.13 17.94 1.50
N PHE A 107 0.87 18.39 0.27
CA PHE A 107 -0.32 19.20 -0.03
C PHE A 107 -1.61 18.46 0.38
N ALA A 108 -1.82 17.25 -0.12
CA ALA A 108 -3.01 16.47 0.18
C ALA A 108 -3.21 16.24 1.68
N ARG A 109 -2.16 15.80 2.38
CA ARG A 109 -2.19 15.58 3.83
C ARG A 109 -2.58 16.81 4.61
N SER A 110 -2.05 17.98 4.23
CA SER A 110 -2.37 19.24 4.89
C SER A 110 -3.86 19.59 4.76
N ARG A 111 -4.48 19.25 3.63
CA ARG A 111 -5.89 19.55 3.34
C ARG A 111 -6.87 18.67 4.11
N ILE A 112 -6.56 17.39 4.26
CA ILE A 112 -7.43 16.45 4.99
C ILE A 112 -7.06 16.28 6.47
N GLY A 113 -6.10 17.07 6.97
CA GLY A 113 -5.67 17.00 8.38
C GLY A 113 -4.94 15.71 8.76
N LEU A 114 -4.38 14.98 7.79
CA LEU A 114 -3.79 13.67 8.04
C LEU A 114 -2.39 13.79 8.68
N LYS A 115 -2.29 13.45 9.96
CA LYS A 115 -1.04 13.46 10.76
C LYS A 115 -0.32 14.81 10.64
N GLN A 116 -1.02 15.88 10.99
CA GLN A 116 -0.45 17.23 10.99
C GLN A 116 0.82 17.29 11.86
N GLY A 117 1.81 18.07 11.42
CA GLY A 117 3.07 18.28 12.14
C GLY A 117 4.15 17.22 11.94
N SER A 118 3.86 16.10 11.23
CA SER A 118 4.87 15.09 10.91
C SER A 118 5.40 15.29 9.48
N PRO A 119 6.64 15.78 9.29
CA PRO A 119 7.18 15.96 7.94
C PRO A 119 7.32 14.62 7.24
N SER A 120 7.01 14.58 5.94
CA SER A 120 7.31 13.40 5.13
C SER A 120 8.79 13.39 4.73
N SER A 121 9.35 12.20 4.59
CA SER A 121 10.69 11.95 4.07
C SER A 121 10.59 11.09 2.82
N HIS A 122 11.32 11.47 1.78
CA HIS A 122 11.32 10.80 0.46
C HIS A 122 12.78 10.51 0.09
N ALA A 123 13.29 9.38 0.54
CA ALA A 123 14.66 8.96 0.26
C ALA A 123 14.68 8.08 -1.00
N TYR A 124 15.50 8.41 -1.98
CA TYR A 124 15.65 7.62 -3.20
C TYR A 124 17.12 7.39 -3.56
N SER A 125 17.40 6.30 -4.27
CA SER A 125 18.72 6.00 -4.81
C SER A 125 18.91 6.70 -6.16
N THR A 126 20.09 7.21 -6.47
CA THR A 126 20.39 7.79 -7.80
C THR A 126 21.06 6.76 -8.72
N PRO A 127 20.97 6.91 -10.06
CA PRO A 127 21.60 5.98 -10.99
C PRO A 127 23.12 5.83 -10.80
N ASN A 128 23.80 6.95 -10.52
CA ASN A 128 25.23 7.01 -10.25
C ASN A 128 25.61 6.62 -8.80
N LYS A 129 24.63 6.21 -7.97
CA LYS A 129 24.80 5.85 -6.55
C LYS A 129 25.36 6.97 -5.66
N SER A 130 25.34 8.24 -6.11
CA SER A 130 25.69 9.38 -5.26
C SER A 130 24.77 9.51 -4.04
N THR A 131 23.53 9.05 -4.19
CA THR A 131 22.56 8.94 -3.12
C THR A 131 22.02 7.52 -3.12
N LEU A 132 21.86 6.96 -1.92
CA LEU A 132 21.28 5.63 -1.71
C LEU A 132 20.14 5.76 -0.72
N ALA A 133 18.96 5.28 -1.11
CA ALA A 133 17.83 5.18 -0.20
C ALA A 133 18.17 4.20 0.94
N LYS A 134 17.74 4.53 2.15
CA LYS A 134 17.92 3.71 3.34
C LYS A 134 16.64 3.72 4.15
N ILE A 135 16.30 2.56 4.71
CA ILE A 135 15.24 2.48 5.72
C ILE A 135 15.86 2.92 7.04
N PRO A 136 15.30 3.95 7.72
CA PRO A 136 15.83 4.42 8.99
C PRO A 136 15.93 3.29 10.03
N GLY A 137 17.10 3.13 10.66
CA GLY A 137 17.34 2.10 11.67
C GLY A 137 17.83 0.74 11.15
N TYR A 138 17.99 0.56 9.83
CA TYR A 138 18.37 -0.74 9.24
C TYR A 138 19.69 -0.72 8.49
N SER A 139 20.21 -1.93 8.22
CA SER A 139 21.50 -2.16 7.57
C SER A 139 21.59 -1.51 6.17
N PRO A 140 22.71 -0.86 5.83
CA PRO A 140 22.92 -0.27 4.50
C PRO A 140 23.08 -1.31 3.39
N ARG A 141 23.19 -2.61 3.72
CA ARG A 141 23.31 -3.69 2.73
C ARG A 141 21.97 -4.05 2.08
N LEU A 142 20.85 -3.61 2.65
CA LEU A 142 19.54 -3.82 2.05
C LEU A 142 19.37 -2.85 0.88
N GLN A 143 19.31 -3.39 -0.33
CA GLN A 143 19.07 -2.58 -1.52
C GLN A 143 17.59 -2.22 -1.61
N VAL A 144 17.31 -0.92 -1.43
CA VAL A 144 16.01 -0.28 -1.67
C VAL A 144 16.26 0.95 -2.55
N ASP A 145 15.32 1.26 -3.43
CA ASP A 145 15.48 2.37 -4.38
C ASP A 145 14.63 3.59 -4.00
N HIS A 146 13.56 3.40 -3.24
CA HIS A 146 12.74 4.47 -2.67
C HIS A 146 12.20 4.08 -1.30
N VAL A 147 12.23 5.02 -0.35
CA VAL A 147 11.52 4.94 0.92
C VAL A 147 10.74 6.23 1.12
N ILE A 148 9.42 6.12 1.28
CA ILE A 148 8.54 7.21 1.69
C ILE A 148 8.15 6.95 3.13
N SER A 149 8.39 7.89 4.03
CA SER A 149 8.08 7.74 5.45
C SER A 149 7.56 9.03 6.09
N LEU A 150 6.97 8.90 7.27
CA LEU A 150 6.63 10.00 8.14
C LEU A 150 7.64 10.08 9.28
N SER A 151 8.23 11.25 9.44
CA SER A 151 9.13 11.57 10.55
C SER A 151 8.28 11.93 11.78
N CYS A 152 7.72 10.92 12.44
CA CYS A 152 7.14 11.02 13.77
C CYS A 152 8.17 10.62 14.83
N ASN A 153 7.81 10.69 16.12
CA ASN A 153 8.66 10.18 17.23
C ASN A 153 9.14 8.74 17.01
N LEU A 154 8.38 7.95 16.25
CA LEU A 154 8.80 6.68 15.68
C LEU A 154 8.62 6.78 14.15
N PRO A 155 9.68 6.59 13.34
CA PRO A 155 9.57 6.63 11.89
C PRO A 155 8.53 5.61 11.40
N GLN A 156 7.55 6.08 10.64
CA GLN A 156 6.56 5.21 10.00
C GLN A 156 6.88 5.14 8.52
N ASN A 157 7.38 3.99 8.06
CA ASN A 157 7.54 3.78 6.62
C ASN A 157 6.17 3.56 5.99
N LEU A 158 5.87 4.33 4.95
CA LEU A 158 4.60 4.28 4.25
C LEU A 158 4.70 3.35 3.05
N VAL A 159 5.68 3.58 2.18
CA VAL A 159 5.84 2.86 0.92
C VAL A 159 7.32 2.67 0.64
N VAL A 160 7.69 1.49 0.14
CA VAL A 160 9.04 1.21 -0.38
C VAL A 160 9.00 0.87 -1.87
N GLY A 161 10.07 1.22 -2.58
CA GLY A 161 10.17 1.06 -4.03
C GLY A 161 11.41 0.30 -4.48
N LEU A 162 11.25 -0.44 -5.58
CA LEU A 162 12.30 -1.20 -6.25
C LEU A 162 12.31 -0.88 -7.75
N GLY A 163 13.48 -0.61 -8.35
CA GLY A 163 13.65 -0.37 -9.79
C GLY A 163 14.08 -1.62 -10.54
N ARG A 164 13.42 -1.96 -11.65
CA ARG A 164 13.80 -3.08 -12.54
C ARG A 164 13.60 -2.70 -14.00
N THR A 165 14.43 -3.16 -14.92
CA THR A 165 14.12 -2.94 -16.35
C THR A 165 13.00 -3.87 -16.82
N SER A 166 12.17 -3.37 -17.74
CA SER A 166 11.08 -4.11 -18.38
C SER A 166 11.57 -5.33 -19.18
N LYS A 167 12.86 -5.35 -19.54
CA LYS A 167 13.52 -6.50 -20.19
C LYS A 167 13.84 -7.64 -19.21
N LYS A 168 14.01 -7.35 -17.91
CA LYS A 168 14.28 -8.37 -16.88
C LYS A 168 13.00 -8.89 -16.23
N TRP A 169 12.02 -8.00 -16.03
CA TRP A 169 10.78 -8.36 -15.38
C TRP A 169 9.63 -7.48 -15.85
N ARG A 170 8.46 -8.11 -16.02
CA ARG A 170 7.23 -7.43 -16.38
C ARG A 170 6.09 -7.89 -15.49
N GLY A 171 5.42 -6.94 -14.85
CA GLY A 171 4.21 -7.16 -14.06
C GLY A 171 3.05 -7.62 -14.93
N VAL A 172 2.91 -7.08 -16.13
CA VAL A 172 1.84 -7.46 -17.08
C VAL A 172 1.89 -8.94 -17.46
N ASP A 173 3.07 -9.55 -17.54
CA ASP A 173 3.19 -10.99 -17.80
C ASP A 173 2.68 -11.82 -16.62
N LEU A 174 2.89 -11.31 -15.40
CA LEU A 174 2.43 -11.94 -14.18
C LEU A 174 0.92 -11.81 -14.04
N THR A 175 0.35 -10.62 -14.22
CA THR A 175 -1.11 -10.41 -14.16
C THR A 175 -1.83 -11.22 -15.25
N CYS A 176 -1.33 -11.21 -16.48
CA CYS A 176 -1.86 -12.03 -17.58
C CYS A 176 -1.82 -13.54 -17.27
N ALA A 177 -0.77 -14.02 -16.60
CA ALA A 177 -0.74 -15.41 -16.16
C ALA A 177 -1.82 -15.71 -15.09
N LEU A 178 -2.00 -14.81 -14.13
CA LEU A 178 -3.00 -14.94 -13.07
C LEU A 178 -4.44 -14.91 -13.62
N ASP A 179 -4.74 -13.99 -14.54
CA ASP A 179 -6.06 -13.89 -15.20
C ASP A 179 -6.41 -15.17 -15.97
N GLN A 180 -5.40 -15.83 -16.54
CA GLN A 180 -5.55 -17.10 -17.25
C GLN A 180 -5.54 -18.33 -16.32
N GLY A 181 -5.53 -18.13 -15.00
CA GLY A 181 -5.44 -19.21 -14.01
C GLY A 181 -4.10 -19.97 -14.02
N ARG A 182 -3.06 -19.42 -14.67
CA ARG A 182 -1.73 -20.02 -14.73
C ARG A 182 -0.94 -19.68 -13.47
N LYS A 183 -0.18 -20.66 -12.97
CA LYS A 183 0.71 -20.44 -11.82
C LYS A 183 1.91 -19.57 -12.25
N PRO A 184 2.26 -18.51 -11.49
CA PRO A 184 3.46 -17.72 -11.74
C PRO A 184 4.74 -18.57 -11.85
N THR A 185 5.65 -18.19 -12.74
CA THR A 185 6.98 -18.80 -12.81
C THR A 185 7.85 -18.32 -11.65
N ARG A 186 8.93 -19.04 -11.33
CA ARG A 186 9.85 -18.63 -10.26
C ARG A 186 10.49 -17.26 -10.56
N GLU A 187 10.85 -17.03 -11.82
CA GLU A 187 11.40 -15.74 -12.27
C GLU A 187 10.43 -14.58 -12.08
N GLN A 188 9.13 -14.80 -12.33
CA GLN A 188 8.12 -13.77 -12.10
C GLN A 188 7.95 -13.43 -10.61
N THR A 189 8.20 -14.39 -9.70
CA THR A 189 8.07 -14.16 -8.25
C THR A 189 9.29 -13.51 -7.61
N TRP A 190 10.45 -13.48 -8.26
CA TRP A 190 11.68 -13.02 -7.60
C TRP A 190 11.65 -11.56 -7.16
N PRO A 191 11.25 -10.60 -8.01
CA PRO A 191 11.13 -9.21 -7.57
C PRO A 191 10.10 -9.01 -6.45
N LEU A 192 9.00 -9.79 -6.45
CA LEU A 192 8.00 -9.74 -5.38
C LEU A 192 8.56 -10.24 -4.05
N ARG A 193 9.35 -11.31 -4.04
CA ARG A 193 10.01 -11.82 -2.83
C ARG A 193 11.04 -10.85 -2.28
N GLN A 194 11.79 -10.19 -3.16
CA GLN A 194 12.71 -9.14 -2.75
C GLN A 194 11.96 -7.96 -2.13
N LEU A 195 10.91 -7.48 -2.80
CA LEU A 195 10.11 -6.37 -2.30
C LEU A 195 9.44 -6.74 -0.97
N LEU A 196 8.90 -7.95 -0.84
CA LEU A 196 8.34 -8.47 0.41
C LEU A 196 9.37 -8.43 1.55
N ALA A 197 10.61 -8.88 1.30
CA ALA A 197 11.66 -8.82 2.32
C ALA A 197 11.97 -7.37 2.75
N ILE A 198 11.92 -6.41 1.82
CA ILE A 198 12.12 -4.98 2.11
C ILE A 198 10.92 -4.42 2.90
N CYS A 199 9.69 -4.76 2.49
CA CYS A 199 8.45 -4.37 3.15
C CYS A 199 8.37 -4.87 4.60
N ASP A 200 8.72 -6.15 4.82
CA ASP A 200 8.79 -6.77 6.15
C ASP A 200 9.80 -6.04 7.06
N ILE A 201 11.01 -5.78 6.54
CA ILE A 201 12.02 -4.99 7.25
C ILE A 201 11.54 -3.56 7.52
N ALA A 202 10.91 -2.92 6.55
CA ALA A 202 10.40 -1.56 6.70
C ALA A 202 9.15 -1.48 7.60
N ASN A 203 8.58 -2.62 8.00
CA ASN A 203 7.26 -2.71 8.62
C ASN A 203 6.20 -1.92 7.84
N THR A 204 6.20 -2.09 6.51
CA THR A 204 5.14 -1.56 5.65
C THR A 204 4.49 -2.63 4.78
N ARG A 205 3.18 -2.52 4.64
CA ARG A 205 2.30 -3.30 3.78
C ARG A 205 2.48 -3.00 2.31
N TYR A 206 2.84 -1.75 2.00
CA TYR A 206 2.79 -1.24 0.64
C TYR A 206 4.18 -1.10 0.06
N GLY A 207 4.33 -1.63 -1.13
CA GLY A 207 5.51 -1.40 -1.95
C GLY A 207 5.14 -1.30 -3.41
N TYR A 208 6.13 -0.98 -4.23
CA TYR A 208 5.96 -1.03 -5.68
C TYR A 208 7.25 -1.46 -6.38
N ILE A 209 7.08 -1.92 -7.62
CA ILE A 209 8.17 -2.17 -8.57
C ILE A 209 8.00 -1.22 -9.74
N GLN A 210 8.96 -0.32 -9.93
CA GLN A 210 9.03 0.57 -11.08
C GLN A 210 9.85 -0.10 -12.17
N THR A 211 9.33 -0.08 -13.39
CA THR A 211 10.11 -0.35 -14.61
C THR A 211 10.04 0.82 -15.58
N ASP A 212 10.77 0.75 -16.69
CA ASP A 212 10.67 1.75 -17.76
C ASP A 212 9.32 1.74 -18.50
N LYS A 213 8.48 0.70 -18.34
CA LYS A 213 7.19 0.58 -19.04
C LYS A 213 5.97 0.53 -18.13
N GLU A 214 6.13 0.08 -16.90
CA GLU A 214 5.01 -0.10 -15.96
C GLU A 214 5.44 0.18 -14.51
N PHE A 215 4.45 0.55 -13.71
CA PHE A 215 4.49 0.76 -12.28
C PHE A 215 3.58 -0.27 -11.63
N VAL A 216 4.16 -1.20 -10.86
CA VAL A 216 3.40 -2.31 -10.26
C VAL A 216 3.28 -2.09 -8.77
N VAL A 217 2.07 -1.81 -8.31
CA VAL A 217 1.77 -1.69 -6.88
C VAL A 217 1.62 -3.06 -6.24
N CYS A 218 2.04 -3.18 -4.99
CA CYS A 218 1.98 -4.40 -4.19
C CYS A 218 1.41 -4.10 -2.80
N ARG A 219 0.42 -4.89 -2.38
CA ARG A 219 -0.13 -4.91 -1.01
C ARG A 219 0.17 -6.29 -0.41
N PHE A 220 1.04 -6.33 0.59
CA PHE A 220 1.42 -7.56 1.28
C PHE A 220 0.56 -7.80 2.51
N ASN A 221 0.29 -9.05 2.84
CA ASN A 221 -0.36 -9.41 4.10
C ASN A 221 -0.02 -10.85 4.46
N LYS A 222 -0.50 -11.29 5.62
CA LYS A 222 -0.47 -12.70 5.99
C LYS A 222 -1.87 -13.29 5.95
N ASN A 223 -1.98 -14.56 5.60
CA ASN A 223 -3.22 -15.31 5.76
C ASN A 223 -3.31 -15.92 7.17
N ALA A 224 -4.43 -16.57 7.50
CA ALA A 224 -4.65 -17.23 8.79
C ALA A 224 -3.61 -18.33 9.13
N ALA A 225 -2.86 -18.83 8.15
CA ALA A 225 -1.77 -19.79 8.34
C ALA A 225 -0.40 -19.10 8.46
N GLU A 226 -0.36 -17.78 8.66
CA GLU A 226 0.84 -16.95 8.69
C GLU A 226 1.68 -17.01 7.39
N GLU A 227 1.11 -17.50 6.29
CA GLU A 227 1.77 -17.50 4.99
C GLU A 227 1.66 -16.12 4.34
N TRP A 228 2.74 -15.70 3.68
CA TRP A 228 2.77 -14.45 2.93
C TRP A 228 1.82 -14.46 1.73
N LYS A 229 1.11 -13.35 1.55
CA LYS A 229 0.22 -13.04 0.43
C LYS A 229 0.56 -11.67 -0.15
N VAL A 230 0.35 -11.53 -1.46
CA VAL A 230 0.47 -10.24 -2.15
C VAL A 230 -0.65 -10.06 -3.16
N ALA A 231 -1.28 -8.89 -3.12
CA ALA A 231 -2.16 -8.40 -4.18
C ALA A 231 -1.40 -7.37 -5.02
N ILE A 232 -1.46 -7.49 -6.36
CA ILE A 232 -0.74 -6.61 -7.28
C ILE A 232 -1.65 -5.94 -8.31
N ALA A 233 -1.30 -4.72 -8.74
CA ALA A 233 -1.88 -4.10 -9.92
C ALA A 233 -0.77 -3.45 -10.77
N SER A 234 -0.80 -3.66 -12.08
CA SER A 234 0.16 -3.07 -13.02
C SER A 234 -0.46 -1.87 -13.73
N ILE A 235 0.25 -0.74 -13.70
CA ILE A 235 -0.15 0.52 -14.31
C ILE A 235 0.91 0.92 -15.36
N PRO A 236 0.57 1.03 -16.64
CA PRO A 236 1.51 1.51 -17.65
C PRO A 236 2.06 2.90 -17.31
N VAL A 237 3.38 3.09 -17.43
CA VAL A 237 4.04 4.39 -17.22
C VAL A 237 3.56 5.43 -18.23
N GLY A 238 3.17 4.97 -19.43
CA GLY A 238 2.62 5.81 -20.49
C GLY A 238 1.18 6.29 -20.27
N ASN A 239 0.49 5.87 -19.20
CA ASN A 239 -0.83 6.42 -18.88
C ASN A 239 -0.74 7.89 -18.48
N PHE A 240 -1.59 8.74 -19.04
CA PHE A 240 -1.67 10.17 -18.72
C PHE A 240 -3.09 10.71 -18.90
N GLY A 241 -3.39 11.84 -18.28
CA GLY A 241 -4.71 12.47 -18.30
C GLY A 241 -5.60 12.07 -17.12
N GLU A 242 -6.60 12.91 -16.85
CA GLU A 242 -7.40 12.87 -15.62
C GLU A 242 -8.38 11.68 -15.54
N GLY A 243 -8.67 11.06 -16.68
CA GLY A 243 -9.59 9.92 -16.82
C GLY A 243 -8.93 8.54 -16.79
N VAL A 244 -7.65 8.44 -16.44
CA VAL A 244 -6.94 7.16 -16.31
C VAL A 244 -6.11 7.12 -15.03
N LEU A 245 -5.91 5.92 -14.48
CA LEU A 245 -4.98 5.73 -13.37
C LEU A 245 -3.54 5.80 -13.91
N THR A 246 -2.80 6.84 -13.51
CA THR A 246 -1.39 7.03 -13.86
C THR A 246 -0.47 6.46 -12.78
N ALA A 247 0.82 6.27 -13.09
CA ALA A 247 1.81 5.81 -12.12
C ALA A 247 1.96 6.78 -10.92
N ASP A 248 1.90 8.10 -11.17
CA ASP A 248 2.00 9.10 -10.10
C ASP A 248 0.75 9.11 -9.22
N LEU A 249 -0.46 8.99 -9.80
CA LEU A 249 -1.70 8.82 -9.04
C LEU A 249 -1.67 7.54 -8.20
N ALA A 250 -1.20 6.43 -8.76
CA ALA A 250 -1.10 5.15 -8.06
C ALA A 250 -0.16 5.24 -6.86
N LEU A 251 1.04 5.83 -7.02
CA LEU A 251 1.96 6.00 -5.90
C LEU A 251 1.40 6.95 -4.83
N TRP A 252 0.81 8.07 -5.26
CA TRP A 252 0.16 9.01 -4.35
C TRP A 252 -0.93 8.31 -3.53
N TRP A 253 -1.75 7.48 -4.17
CA TRP A 253 -2.82 6.75 -3.52
C TRP A 253 -2.28 5.75 -2.49
N LEU A 254 -1.23 4.98 -2.83
CA LEU A 254 -0.56 4.10 -1.85
C LEU A 254 -0.09 4.88 -0.61
N CYS A 255 0.50 6.05 -0.81
CA CYS A 255 0.94 6.90 0.30
C CYS A 255 -0.24 7.36 1.17
N MET A 256 -1.36 7.74 0.57
CA MET A 256 -2.58 8.13 1.30
C MET A 256 -3.17 6.96 2.09
N LEU A 257 -3.26 5.77 1.48
CA LEU A 257 -3.72 4.55 2.13
C LEU A 257 -2.83 4.21 3.34
N ALA A 258 -1.51 4.22 3.17
CA ALA A 258 -0.55 3.95 4.24
C ALA A 258 -0.58 4.99 5.36
N ALA A 259 -0.81 6.26 5.02
CA ALA A 259 -0.76 7.34 6.00
C ALA A 259 -2.05 7.46 6.82
N SER A 260 -3.18 6.97 6.32
CA SER A 260 -4.52 7.05 6.95
C SER A 260 -4.52 6.63 8.42
N SER A 261 -3.84 5.53 8.76
CA SER A 261 -3.62 5.09 10.15
C SER A 261 -2.29 4.33 10.26
N LYS A 262 -1.77 4.13 11.47
CA LYS A 262 -0.56 3.31 11.67
C LYS A 262 -0.81 1.86 11.27
N ARG A 263 -1.92 1.28 11.70
CA ARG A 263 -2.31 -0.10 11.38
C ARG A 263 -2.47 -0.34 9.88
N ASN A 264 -2.87 0.69 9.13
CA ASN A 264 -3.05 0.59 7.68
C ASN A 264 -1.73 0.50 6.92
N SER A 265 -0.62 1.03 7.46
CA SER A 265 0.70 0.79 6.89
C SER A 265 1.30 -0.54 7.32
N GLU A 266 0.92 -1.12 8.45
CA GLU A 266 1.56 -2.35 8.96
C GLU A 266 1.10 -3.59 8.19
N ILE A 267 1.99 -4.58 8.11
CA ILE A 267 1.63 -5.92 7.63
C ILE A 267 0.82 -6.60 8.73
N VAL A 268 -0.42 -6.96 8.42
CA VAL A 268 -1.34 -7.63 9.34
C VAL A 268 -1.98 -8.85 8.67
N ALA A 269 -2.73 -9.63 9.44
CA ALA A 269 -3.54 -10.72 8.92
C ALA A 269 -4.68 -10.19 8.01
N GLU A 270 -5.09 -10.98 7.02
CA GLU A 270 -6.08 -10.57 6.01
C GLU A 270 -7.39 -10.05 6.62
N GLU A 271 -7.88 -10.70 7.68
CA GLU A 271 -9.09 -10.35 8.41
C GLU A 271 -9.02 -9.02 9.16
N GLU A 272 -7.81 -8.51 9.43
CA GLU A 272 -7.61 -7.20 10.06
C GLU A 272 -7.50 -6.07 9.04
N MET A 273 -7.47 -6.41 7.74
CA MET A 273 -7.37 -5.43 6.69
C MET A 273 -8.71 -4.74 6.48
N VAL A 274 -8.65 -3.43 6.30
CA VAL A 274 -9.75 -2.63 5.78
C VAL A 274 -9.66 -2.70 4.26
N GLU A 275 -10.76 -3.01 3.58
CA GLU A 275 -10.76 -2.94 2.11
C GLU A 275 -10.76 -1.49 1.62
N ILE A 276 -10.07 -1.24 0.52
CA ILE A 276 -9.79 0.13 0.04
C ILE A 276 -11.01 0.82 -0.58
N ASP A 277 -12.09 0.08 -0.80
CA ASP A 277 -13.39 0.52 -1.25
C ASP A 277 -14.44 0.47 -0.12
N GLN A 278 -14.02 0.23 1.13
CA GLN A 278 -14.94 0.08 2.25
C GLN A 278 -15.49 1.42 2.75
N TRP A 279 -16.82 1.51 2.75
CA TRP A 279 -17.58 2.59 3.37
C TRP A 279 -18.29 2.08 4.63
N ALA A 280 -18.47 2.96 5.61
CA ALA A 280 -19.28 2.65 6.79
C ALA A 280 -20.20 3.82 7.15
N TRP A 281 -21.37 3.49 7.69
CA TRP A 281 -22.27 4.47 8.25
C TRP A 281 -21.64 5.13 9.50
N ASP A 282 -21.64 6.45 9.53
CA ASP A 282 -21.30 7.24 10.71
C ASP A 282 -22.60 7.83 11.27
N GLU A 283 -23.03 7.32 12.43
CA GLU A 283 -24.26 7.76 13.11
C GLU A 283 -24.22 9.24 13.50
N PHE A 284 -23.04 9.78 13.82
CA PHE A 284 -22.90 11.18 14.21
C PHE A 284 -23.05 12.12 13.01
N GLN A 285 -22.58 11.69 11.83
CA GLN A 285 -22.68 12.47 10.60
C GLN A 285 -23.92 12.13 9.77
N GLY A 286 -24.67 11.09 10.15
CA GLY A 286 -25.83 10.59 9.40
C GLY A 286 -25.50 10.29 7.93
N SER A 287 -24.30 9.77 7.66
CA SER A 287 -23.80 9.59 6.29
C SER A 287 -22.79 8.45 6.18
N MET A 288 -22.56 7.98 4.94
CA MET A 288 -21.51 7.01 4.66
C MET A 288 -20.15 7.70 4.61
N VAL A 289 -19.21 7.18 5.41
CA VAL A 289 -17.84 7.66 5.52
C VAL A 289 -16.86 6.61 4.99
N HIS A 290 -15.98 7.03 4.10
CA HIS A 290 -14.94 6.17 3.56
C HIS A 290 -13.82 5.93 4.59
N LYS A 291 -13.46 4.67 4.85
CA LYS A 291 -12.58 4.31 5.98
C LYS A 291 -11.15 4.86 5.91
N TYR A 292 -10.65 5.18 4.72
CA TYR A 292 -9.28 5.67 4.54
C TYR A 292 -9.18 7.20 4.45
N SER A 293 -10.16 7.84 3.85
CA SER A 293 -10.16 9.30 3.61
C SER A 293 -10.98 10.07 4.63
N ASN A 294 -11.82 9.37 5.41
CA ASN A 294 -12.86 9.97 6.25
C ASN A 294 -13.79 10.91 5.47
N TYR A 295 -13.88 10.71 4.16
CA TYR A 295 -14.77 11.48 3.31
C TYR A 295 -16.20 11.01 3.49
N SER A 296 -17.10 11.94 3.80
CA SER A 296 -18.54 11.72 3.84
C SER A 296 -19.13 12.02 2.48
N ALA A 297 -19.87 11.06 1.92
CA ALA A 297 -20.60 11.21 0.66
C ALA A 297 -22.11 11.21 0.93
N PRO A 298 -22.71 12.37 1.30
CA PRO A 298 -24.13 12.45 1.63
C PRO A 298 -25.04 12.14 0.43
N GLU A 299 -24.53 12.29 -0.80
CA GLU A 299 -25.30 12.11 -2.04
C GLU A 299 -25.39 10.65 -2.51
N LEU A 300 -24.48 9.78 -2.08
CA LEU A 300 -24.41 8.41 -2.60
C LEU A 300 -25.51 7.50 -2.03
N PHE A 301 -26.13 7.87 -0.91
CA PHE A 301 -27.17 7.08 -0.28
C PHE A 301 -28.23 7.98 0.35
N GLN A 302 -29.32 8.23 -0.38
CA GLN A 302 -30.58 8.51 0.28
C GLN A 302 -30.92 7.25 1.07
N MET A 303 -31.03 7.35 2.39
CA MET A 303 -31.53 6.24 3.18
C MET A 303 -32.82 5.72 2.53
N PRO A 304 -32.99 4.39 2.36
CA PRO A 304 -34.33 3.89 2.12
C PRO A 304 -35.21 4.47 3.23
N PRO A 305 -36.38 5.05 2.90
CA PRO A 305 -37.23 5.68 3.89
C PRO A 305 -37.38 4.71 5.04
N PHE A 306 -37.09 5.19 6.25
CA PHE A 306 -37.31 4.44 7.48
C PHE A 306 -38.78 4.03 7.43
N GLU A 307 -39.08 2.79 7.01
CA GLU A 307 -40.39 2.22 7.21
C GLU A 307 -40.50 2.16 8.72
N ALA A 308 -41.13 3.20 9.28
CA ALA A 308 -41.55 3.22 10.66
C ALA A 308 -42.28 1.90 10.85
N GLN A 309 -41.63 0.95 11.53
CA GLN A 309 -42.23 -0.33 11.83
C GLN A 309 -43.58 -0.02 12.43
N GLY A 310 -44.62 -0.34 11.64
CA GLY A 310 -45.99 -0.11 12.00
C GLY A 310 -46.17 -0.69 13.38
N ASN A 311 -46.55 0.18 14.30
CA ASN A 311 -47.04 -0.15 15.61
C ASN A 311 -47.95 -1.39 15.48
N PRO A 312 -47.60 -2.57 16.03
CA PRO A 312 -48.49 -3.72 15.94
C PRO A 312 -49.68 -3.43 16.84
N ALA A 313 -50.75 -2.92 16.25
CA ALA A 313 -52.05 -2.92 16.86
C ALA A 313 -52.41 -4.38 17.20
N ASN A 314 -52.50 -4.65 18.50
CA ASN A 314 -53.27 -5.71 19.16
C ASN A 314 -53.58 -6.98 18.34
N PRO A 315 -52.94 -8.11 18.65
CA PRO A 315 -53.64 -9.37 18.64
C PRO A 315 -54.40 -9.52 19.96
N VAL A 316 -55.74 -9.48 19.87
CA VAL A 316 -56.63 -10.02 20.90
C VAL A 316 -56.29 -11.51 21.06
N PHE A 317 -55.47 -11.86 22.04
CA PHE A 317 -55.26 -13.25 22.43
C PHE A 317 -56.31 -13.63 23.47
N GLY A 318 -57.27 -14.45 23.01
CA GLY A 318 -58.11 -15.26 23.86
C GLY A 318 -57.26 -16.26 24.65
N VAL A 319 -57.57 -16.31 25.94
CA VAL A 319 -57.03 -17.22 26.95
C VAL A 319 -57.30 -18.67 26.55
N ASN A 320 -56.28 -19.53 26.60
CA ASN A 320 -56.48 -20.96 26.86
C ASN A 320 -55.43 -21.44 27.86
N PRO A 321 -55.81 -21.88 29.08
CA PRO A 321 -54.89 -22.22 30.16
C PRO A 321 -54.69 -23.74 30.21
N ALA A 322 -53.72 -24.25 29.46
CA ALA A 322 -53.16 -25.58 29.67
C ALA A 322 -51.86 -25.67 28.87
N ASP A 323 -50.73 -25.53 29.56
CA ASP A 323 -49.44 -26.18 29.29
C ASP A 323 -48.32 -25.45 30.05
N LEU A 324 -48.32 -25.66 31.37
CA LEU A 324 -47.17 -25.42 32.23
C LEU A 324 -46.43 -26.75 32.38
N ALA A 325 -45.32 -26.91 31.65
CA ALA A 325 -44.35 -27.96 31.93
C ALA A 325 -42.93 -27.37 31.86
N PHE A 326 -42.33 -27.27 33.04
CA PHE A 326 -40.94 -26.91 33.28
C PHE A 326 -39.98 -27.97 32.72
N GLY A 327 -38.93 -27.54 32.01
CA GLY A 327 -37.75 -28.33 31.70
C GLY A 327 -36.60 -27.37 31.39
N ALA A 328 -35.80 -26.99 32.40
CA ALA A 328 -34.51 -27.60 32.74
C ALA A 328 -33.41 -27.31 31.70
N ASN A 329 -32.57 -26.31 32.04
CA ASN A 329 -31.27 -26.05 31.40
C ASN A 329 -30.32 -27.25 31.55
N PRO A 330 -29.54 -27.62 30.53
CA PRO A 330 -28.37 -28.47 30.72
C PRO A 330 -27.16 -27.67 31.26
N PRO A 331 -26.28 -28.33 32.05
CA PRO A 331 -25.20 -27.66 32.76
C PRO A 331 -23.93 -27.47 31.93
N ARG A 332 -23.20 -26.43 32.32
CA ARG A 332 -21.82 -26.08 31.97
C ARG A 332 -20.85 -27.06 32.63
N PRO A 333 -19.79 -27.56 31.96
CA PRO A 333 -18.69 -28.21 32.65
C PRO A 333 -17.63 -27.18 33.09
N GLU A 334 -17.42 -27.11 34.40
CA GLU A 334 -16.21 -26.58 35.04
C GLU A 334 -15.35 -27.75 35.55
N HIS A 335 -14.02 -27.56 35.49
CA HIS A 335 -12.93 -28.03 36.40
C HIS A 335 -11.66 -28.27 35.56
N GLN A 336 -10.58 -27.47 35.68
CA GLN A 336 -9.64 -27.20 36.80
C GLN A 336 -8.32 -27.98 36.64
N GLY A 337 -7.21 -27.31 36.98
CA GLY A 337 -5.89 -27.90 37.31
C GLY A 337 -4.75 -27.37 36.42
N MET A 338 -4.14 -26.21 36.71
CA MET A 338 -2.95 -26.02 37.56
C MET A 338 -1.75 -26.92 37.25
N ALA A 339 -0.65 -26.32 36.75
CA ALA A 339 0.68 -26.30 37.38
C ALA A 339 1.71 -25.60 36.47
N ASN A 340 2.33 -24.52 36.99
CA ASN A 340 3.65 -24.05 36.54
C ASN A 340 4.72 -24.99 37.12
N PRO A 341 5.89 -25.06 36.48
CA PRO A 341 7.04 -24.44 37.15
C PRO A 341 7.90 -23.58 36.21
N ILE A 342 8.46 -22.55 36.82
CA ILE A 342 9.59 -21.75 36.36
C ILE A 342 10.83 -22.64 36.51
N ASP A 343 11.69 -22.69 35.48
CA ASP A 343 13.11 -22.88 35.73
C ASP A 343 13.98 -22.10 34.73
N HIS A 344 15.02 -21.51 35.28
CA HIS A 344 15.98 -20.63 34.65
C HIS A 344 17.04 -21.45 33.90
N ASP A 345 17.24 -21.20 32.61
CA ASP A 345 18.48 -21.60 31.93
C ASP A 345 19.33 -20.37 31.60
N VAL A 346 20.39 -20.26 32.41
CA VAL A 346 21.58 -19.45 32.21
C VAL A 346 22.47 -20.19 31.23
N VAL A 347 22.75 -19.59 30.07
CA VAL A 347 23.85 -20.05 29.20
C VAL A 347 24.86 -18.92 29.06
N GLN A 348 25.92 -19.05 29.87
CA GLN A 348 27.22 -18.44 29.63
C GLN A 348 27.88 -19.15 28.45
N TYR A 349 28.39 -18.40 27.47
CA TYR A 349 29.49 -18.86 26.62
C TYR A 349 30.58 -17.79 26.49
N LEU A 350 31.68 -18.08 27.18
CA LEU A 350 33.07 -18.02 26.74
C LEU A 350 33.66 -16.68 26.26
N THR A 351 34.47 -16.12 27.16
CA THR A 351 35.61 -15.26 26.91
C THR A 351 36.82 -16.02 26.32
N ASN A 352 37.54 -15.32 25.41
CA ASN A 352 38.96 -15.41 25.02
C ASN A 352 39.47 -16.60 24.17
N PRO A 353 40.57 -16.46 23.38
CA PRO A 353 41.69 -15.52 23.57
C PRO A 353 42.31 -14.83 22.32
N ASP A 354 43.08 -13.77 22.60
CA ASP A 354 44.43 -13.36 22.11
C ASP A 354 44.85 -13.33 20.62
N ASN A 355 45.84 -12.44 20.42
CA ASN A 355 46.75 -12.17 19.28
C ASN A 355 46.24 -11.22 18.17
N ASP A 356 46.96 -10.19 17.73
CA ASP A 356 48.36 -9.79 17.93
C ASP A 356 48.53 -8.28 17.74
N GLN A 357 49.40 -7.68 18.56
CA GLN A 357 50.14 -6.46 18.22
C GLN A 357 51.43 -6.87 17.50
N THR A 358 51.66 -6.33 16.30
CA THR A 358 52.94 -5.76 15.84
C THR A 358 52.67 -4.75 14.74
#